data_AF-A0A970CI56-F1
#
_entry.id   AF-A0A970CI56-F1
#
_cell.length_a   1.000
_cell.length_b   1.000
_cell.length_c   1.000
_cell.angle_alpha   90.00
_cell.angle_beta   90.00
_cell.angle_gamma   90.00
#
_symmetry.space_group_name_H-M   'P 1'
#
loop_
_entity.id
_entity.type
_entity.pdbx_description
1 polymer ?
#
loop_
_entity_poly.entity_id
_entity_poly.type
_entity_poly.pdbx_seq_one_letter_code
_entity_poly.pdbx_strand_id
1 'polypeptide(L)' 'MYMLKICRCCDSIIGELEVDDSRTLGMDHSLEVIGNVAYTLCSQCMKELDISGVHYYQ' A
#
# COMPACT_ATOMS: atom_id res chain seq x y z
N MET A 1 3.29 16.05 6.52
CA MET A 1 3.18 15.89 5.04
C MET A 1 2.25 14.71 4.77
N TYR A 2 1.62 14.61 3.60
CA TYR A 2 0.70 13.51 3.29
C TYR A 2 1.30 12.62 2.20
N MET A 3 1.13 11.31 2.32
CA MET A 3 1.44 10.33 1.28
C MET A 3 0.15 9.73 0.74
N LEU A 4 0.11 9.47 -0.56
CA LEU A 4 -1.03 8.79 -1.19
C LEU A 4 -0.84 7.28 -1.09
N LYS A 5 -1.88 6.57 -0.67
CA LYS A 5 -1.93 5.11 -0.64
C LYS A 5 -2.56 4.60 -1.94
N ILE A 6 -1.78 3.92 -2.77
CA ILE A 6 -2.20 3.49 -4.12
C ILE A 6 -2.15 1.96 -4.25
N CYS A 7 -3.13 1.39 -4.94
CA CYS A 7 -3.14 -0.04 -5.29
C CYS A 7 -2.08 -0.34 -6.36
N ARG A 8 -1.20 -1.32 -6.13
CA ARG A 8 -0.22 -1.77 -7.13
C ARG A 8 -0.83 -2.47 -8.35
N CYS A 9 -2.04 -3.02 -8.23
CA CYS A 9 -2.63 -3.83 -9.29
C CYS A 9 -3.57 -3.06 -10.21
N CYS A 10 -4.26 -2.04 -9.68
CA CYS A 10 -5.30 -1.32 -10.41
C CYS A 10 -5.15 0.21 -10.33
N ASP A 11 -4.02 0.68 -9.79
CA ASP A 11 -3.68 2.11 -9.63
C ASP A 11 -4.73 2.97 -8.91
N SER A 12 -5.67 2.31 -8.22
CA SER A 12 -6.74 2.99 -7.50
C SER A 12 -6.20 3.62 -6.23
N ILE A 13 -6.62 4.85 -5.96
CA ILE A 13 -6.31 5.55 -4.70
C ILE A 13 -7.14 4.90 -3.59
N ILE A 14 -6.46 4.32 -2.60
CA ILE A 14 -7.07 3.59 -1.47
C ILE A 14 -7.19 4.50 -0.24
N GLY A 15 -6.39 5.58 -0.19
CA GLY A 15 -6.48 6.56 0.88
C GLY A 15 -5.24 7.46 0.95
N GLU A 16 -5.11 8.14 2.07
CA GLU A 16 -3.98 9.01 2.40
C GLU A 16 -3.39 8.61 3.74
N LEU A 17 -2.08 8.77 3.87
CA LEU A 17 -1.33 8.53 5.09
C LEU A 17 -0.73 9.85 5.56
N GLU A 18 -1.08 10.26 6.78
CA GLU A 18 -0.42 11.39 7.42
C GLU A 18 0.98 10.97 7.86
N VAL A 19 2.00 11.62 7.31
CA VAL A 19 3.39 11.41 7.71
C VAL A 19 3.81 12.61 8.56
N ASP A 20 3.96 12.35 9.85
CA ASP A 20 4.57 13.28 10.78
C ASP A 20 6.09 13.05 10.80
N ASP A 21 6.86 14.13 10.68
CA ASP A 21 8.32 14.16 10.53
C ASP A 21 9.05 13.42 11.69
N SER A 22 8.35 13.18 12.79
CA SER A 22 8.88 12.55 14.00
C SER A 22 8.58 11.04 14.14
N ARG A 23 7.84 10.43 13.20
CA ARG A 23 7.35 9.04 13.36
C ARG A 23 7.36 8.24 12.06
N THR A 24 8.53 7.68 11.73
CA THR A 24 8.60 6.36 11.07
C THR A 24 8.18 5.25 12.05
N LEU A 25 7.08 5.44 12.78
CA LEU A 25 6.61 4.57 13.85
C LEU A 25 5.28 3.97 13.41
N GLY A 26 5.35 2.87 12.68
CA GLY A 26 4.17 2.12 12.23
C GLY A 26 3.95 2.06 10.72
N MET A 27 4.97 2.33 9.90
CA MET A 27 4.93 1.85 8.51
C MET A 27 4.96 0.33 8.56
N ASP A 28 3.78 -0.27 8.46
CA ASP A 28 3.59 -1.69 8.23
C ASP A 28 4.59 -2.12 7.13
N HIS A 29 5.49 -3.07 7.44
CA HIS A 29 6.58 -3.49 6.54
C HIS A 29 6.09 -4.02 5.16
N SER A 30 4.78 -4.10 4.98
CA SER A 30 4.05 -4.48 3.77
C SER A 30 3.86 -3.33 2.77
N LEU A 31 4.28 -2.10 3.09
CA LEU A 31 4.14 -0.92 2.23
C LEU A 31 5.47 -0.55 1.57
N GLU A 32 5.47 -0.48 0.24
CA GLU A 32 6.61 0.06 -0.51
C GLU A 32 6.35 1.54 -0.76
N VAL A 33 7.28 2.37 -0.32
CA VAL A 33 7.18 3.82 -0.48
C VAL A 33 8.14 4.27 -1.56
N ILE A 34 7.60 4.89 -2.62
CA ILE A 34 8.39 5.50 -3.69
C ILE A 34 8.02 6.98 -3.72
N GLY A 35 8.92 7.83 -3.23
CA GLY A 35 8.67 9.26 -3.08
C GLY A 35 7.57 9.55 -2.05
N ASN A 36 6.50 10.22 -2.48
CA ASN A 36 5.32 10.55 -1.66
C ASN A 36 4.14 9.58 -1.88
N VAL A 37 4.40 8.40 -2.44
CA VAL A 37 3.39 7.38 -2.73
C VAL A 37 3.71 6.10 -1.97
N ALA A 38 2.74 5.60 -1.22
CA ALA A 38 2.76 4.33 -0.54
C ALA A 38 1.94 3.30 -1.32
N TYR A 39 2.61 2.27 -1.83
CA TYR A 39 2.01 1.23 -2.65
C TYR A 39 1.57 0.02 -1.81
N THR A 40 0.34 -0.45 -2.05
CA THR A 40 -0.29 -1.57 -1.34
C THR A 40 -1.30 -2.30 -2.23
N LEU A 41 -2.08 -3.23 -1.70
CA LEU A 41 -3.22 -3.85 -2.39
C LEU A 41 -4.54 -3.32 -1.84
N CYS A 42 -5.49 -2.99 -2.72
CA CYS A 42 -6.86 -2.71 -2.30
C CYS A 42 -7.57 -4.02 -1.91
N SER A 43 -8.65 -3.92 -1.14
CA SER A 43 -9.41 -5.10 -0.70
C SER A 43 -9.97 -5.93 -1.86
N GLN A 44 -10.23 -5.30 -3.02
CA GLN A 44 -10.67 -6.00 -4.22
C GLN A 44 -9.53 -6.81 -4.85
N CYS A 45 -8.40 -6.17 -5.18
CA CYS A 45 -7.26 -6.87 -5.76
C CYS A 45 -6.69 -7.92 -4.80
N MET A 46 -6.72 -7.66 -3.49
CA MET A 46 -6.33 -8.66 -2.48
C MET A 46 -7.23 -9.90 -2.54
N LYS A 47 -8.55 -9.74 -2.65
CA LYS A 47 -9.49 -10.88 -2.81
C LYS A 47 -9.26 -11.62 -4.12
N GLU A 48 -9.07 -10.90 -5.23
CA GLU A 48 -8.82 -11.52 -6.54
C GLU A 48 -7.51 -12.31 -6.56
N LEU A 49 -6.47 -11.81 -5.87
CA LEU A 49 -5.18 -12.47 -5.73
C LEU A 49 -5.23 -13.67 -4.78
N ASP A 50 -5.97 -13.57 -3.67
CA ASP A 50 -6.22 -14.67 -2.73
C ASP A 50 -6.95 -15.84 -3.42
N ILE A 51 -7.96 -15.52 -4.25
CA ILE A 51 -8.66 -16.49 -5.10
C ILE A 51 -7.74 -17.08 -6.17
N SER A 52 -6.81 -16.28 -6.70
CA SER A 52 -5.88 -16.72 -7.76
C SER A 52 -4.68 -17.53 -7.26
N GLY A 53 -4.52 -17.72 -5.94
CA GLY A 53 -3.41 -18.49 -5.37
C GLY A 53 -2.02 -17.97 -5.76
N VAL A 54 -1.92 -16.71 -6.21
CA VAL A 54 -0.65 -16.12 -6.61
C VAL A 54 0.05 -15.67 -5.34
N HIS A 55 0.93 -16.53 -4.84
CA HIS A 55 1.88 -16.22 -3.79
C HIS A 55 2.79 -15.06 -4.22
N TYR A 56 2.37 -13.83 -3.98
CA TYR A 56 3.30 -12.71 -3.88
C TYR A 56 3.86 -12.69 -2.46
N TYR A 57 4.81 -13.59 -2.20
CA TYR A 57 5.76 -13.49 -1.11
C TYR A 57 7.15 -13.60 -1.69
N GLN A 58 7.88 -12.48 -1.76
CA GLN A 58 9.03 -12.24 -0.88
C GLN A 58 9.55 -10.82 -1.08
#